data_AF-A0A849HMT4-F1
#
_entry.id   AF-A0A849HMT4-F1
#
_cell.length_a   1.000
_cell.length_b   1.000
_cell.length_c   1.000
_cell.angle_alpha   90.00
_cell.angle_beta   90.00
_cell.angle_gamma   90.00
#
_symmetry.space_group_name_H-M   'P 1'
#
loop_
_entity.id
_entity.type
_entity.pdbx_description
1 polymer ?
#
loop_
_entity_poly.entity_id
_entity_poly.type
_entity_poly.pdbx_seq_one_letter_code
_entity_poly.pdbx_strand_id
1 'polypeptide(L)'
;MPKARVWTAAADAVIRNMRAGGATWAQIGRTLGLSRNTVIERGRRLCALAPTKVVAPVSGEVVSDDPNRGALRAGHPLTWGLLTGEPYPQGGCQ
;
A
#
# COMPACT_ATOMS: atom_id res chain seq x y z
N MET A 1 -22.84 22.19 19.64
CA MET A 1 -22.28 21.44 18.50
C MET A 1 -20.84 21.91 18.26
N PRO A 2 -19.88 21.01 17.98
CA PRO A 2 -18.51 21.42 17.66
C PRO A 2 -18.50 22.24 16.35
N LYS A 3 -17.79 23.37 16.34
CA LYS A 3 -17.66 24.22 15.16
C LYS A 3 -16.66 23.60 14.17
N ALA A 4 -17.04 23.53 12.90
CA ALA A 4 -16.15 23.09 11.83
C ALA A 4 -14.97 24.08 11.69
N ARG A 5 -13.76 23.55 11.57
CA ARG A 5 -12.55 24.36 11.30
C ARG A 5 -12.62 24.97 9.91
N VAL A 6 -12.23 26.24 9.81
CA VAL A 6 -11.97 26.90 8.52
C VAL A 6 -10.59 26.49 8.01
N TRP A 7 -10.52 25.96 6.79
CA TRP A 7 -9.25 25.65 6.12
C TRP A 7 -8.69 26.90 5.46
N THR A 8 -7.38 27.11 5.61
CA THR A 8 -6.67 28.25 5.01
C THR A 8 -5.77 27.77 3.87
N ALA A 9 -5.52 28.64 2.89
CA ALA A 9 -4.61 28.35 1.79
C ALA A 9 -3.19 28.00 2.28
N ALA A 10 -2.75 28.61 3.38
CA ALA A 10 -1.46 28.31 3.99
C ALA A 10 -1.40 26.88 4.54
N ALA A 11 -2.46 26.40 5.22
CA ALA A 11 -2.53 25.02 5.70
C ALA A 11 -2.54 24.02 4.54
N ASP A 12 -3.26 24.34 3.45
CA ASP A 12 -3.29 23.49 2.26
C ASP A 12 -1.93 23.44 1.54
N ALA A 13 -1.19 24.55 1.54
CA ALA A 13 0.18 24.60 1.01
C ALA A 13 1.13 23.73 1.84
N VAL A 14 1.04 23.76 3.17
CA VAL A 14 1.81 22.89 4.07
C VAL A 14 1.51 21.42 3.77
N ILE A 15 0.23 21.04 3.64
CA ILE A 15 -0.16 19.66 3.31
C ILE A 15 0.47 19.21 1.99
N ARG A 16 0.36 20.02 0.92
CA ARG A 16 0.90 19.68 -0.40
C ARG A 16 2.42 19.55 -0.37
N ASN A 17 3.12 20.54 0.18
CA ASN A 17 4.58 20.56 0.22
C ASN A 17 5.15 19.41 1.04
N MET A 18 4.61 19.18 2.23
CA MET A 18 5.08 18.08 3.08
C MET A 18 4.77 16.72 2.46
N ARG A 19 3.59 16.55 1.85
CA ARG A 19 3.24 15.27 1.20
C ARG A 19 4.12 14.99 -0.01
N ALA A 20 4.37 16.00 -0.85
CA ALA A 20 5.31 15.92 -1.97
C ALA A 20 6.75 15.63 -1.51
N GLY A 21 7.13 16.12 -0.32
CA GLY A 21 8.40 15.79 0.34
C GLY A 21 8.43 14.39 1.00
N GLY A 22 7.38 13.57 0.84
CA GLY A 22 7.33 12.21 1.39
C GLY A 22 6.89 12.12 2.85
N ALA A 23 6.51 13.24 3.49
CA ALA A 23 6.03 13.21 4.87
C ALA A 23 4.75 12.35 5.01
N THR A 24 4.67 11.66 6.14
CA THR A 24 3.47 10.89 6.51
C THR A 24 2.35 11.82 7.00
N TRP A 25 1.10 11.38 6.88
CA TRP A 25 -0.05 12.13 7.41
C TRP A 25 0.06 12.45 8.91
N ALA A 26 0.70 11.58 9.70
CA ALA A 26 0.93 11.81 11.11
C ALA A 26 1.91 12.96 11.37
N GLN A 27 3.00 13.03 10.59
CA GLN A 27 3.96 14.15 10.67
C GLN A 27 3.29 15.47 10.30
N ILE A 28 2.51 15.49 9.22
CA ILE A 28 1.78 16.68 8.79
C ILE A 28 0.76 17.12 9.86
N GLY A 29 0.06 16.17 10.49
CA GLY A 29 -0.83 16.44 11.62
C GLY A 29 -0.12 17.12 12.79
N ARG A 30 1.05 16.60 13.20
CA ARG A 30 1.87 17.22 14.24
C ARG A 30 2.28 18.65 13.88
N THR A 31 2.70 18.89 12.64
CA THR A 31 3.09 20.23 12.17
C THR A 31 1.92 21.22 12.19
N LEU A 32 0.70 20.78 11.89
CA LEU A 32 -0.49 21.62 11.87
C LEU A 32 -1.26 21.68 13.19
N GLY A 33 -0.81 20.95 14.23
CA GLY A 33 -1.55 20.79 15.49
C GLY A 33 -2.90 20.08 15.33
N LEU A 34 -2.99 19.15 14.38
CA LEU A 34 -4.22 18.46 13.99
C LEU A 34 -4.10 16.94 14.14
N SER A 35 -5.25 16.29 14.32
CA SER A 35 -5.32 14.84 14.27
C SER A 35 -4.91 14.32 12.87
N ARG A 36 -4.31 13.13 12.83
CA ARG A 36 -3.98 12.45 11.58
C ARG A 36 -5.18 12.33 10.64
N ASN A 37 -6.35 11.96 11.17
CA ASN A 37 -7.56 11.73 10.36
C ASN A 37 -8.05 13.02 9.70
N THR A 38 -8.04 14.13 10.44
CA THR A 38 -8.39 15.46 9.91
C THR A 38 -7.52 15.84 8.71
N VAL A 39 -6.23 15.55 8.77
CA VAL A 39 -5.31 15.84 7.67
C VAL A 39 -5.48 14.85 6.50
N ILE A 40 -5.76 13.57 6.76
CA ILE A 40 -6.05 12.59 5.70
C ILE A 40 -7.26 13.03 4.87
N GLU A 41 -8.36 13.40 5.52
CA GLU A 41 -9.57 13.83 4.82
C GLU A 41 -9.32 15.07 3.98
N ARG A 42 -8.62 16.07 4.53
CA ARG A 42 -8.29 17.28 3.77
C ARG A 42 -7.33 16.98 2.63
N GLY A 43 -6.28 16.21 2.88
CA GLY A 43 -5.29 15.82 1.88
C GLY A 43 -5.89 15.07 0.70
N ARG A 44 -6.90 14.22 0.94
CA ARG A 44 -7.69 13.58 -0.13
C ARG A 44 -8.46 14.58 -0.99
N ARG A 45 -9.11 15.58 -0.38
CA ARG A 45 -9.82 16.65 -1.12
C ARG A 45 -8.88 17.55 -1.93
N LEU A 46 -7.64 17.68 -1.48
CA LEU A 46 -6.58 18.42 -2.18
C LEU A 46 -5.85 17.59 -3.24
N CYS A 47 -6.17 16.28 -3.36
CA CYS A 47 -5.41 15.33 -4.18
C CYS A 47 -3.90 15.38 -3.89
N ALA A 48 -3.50 15.56 -2.62
CA ALA A 48 -2.10 15.65 -2.24
C ALA A 48 -1.46 14.25 -2.32
N LEU A 49 -0.62 14.06 -3.35
CA LEU A 49 0.07 12.81 -3.62
C LEU A 49 1.42 12.78 -2.90
N ALA A 50 1.77 11.61 -2.35
CA ALA A 50 3.15 11.36 -1.97
C ALA A 50 3.94 10.95 -3.21
N PRO A 51 5.27 11.21 -3.22
CA PRO A 51 6.14 10.58 -4.19
C PRO A 51 5.93 9.07 -4.08
N THR A 52 5.68 8.43 -5.22
CA THR A 52 5.56 6.99 -5.31
C THR A 52 6.84 6.42 -4.74
N LYS A 53 6.77 5.81 -3.56
CA LYS A 53 7.91 5.05 -3.05
C LYS A 53 8.08 3.95 -4.08
N VAL A 54 9.17 3.98 -4.84
CA VAL A 54 9.57 2.84 -5.66
C VAL A 54 9.81 1.75 -4.64
N VAL A 55 8.78 0.92 -4.42
CA VAL A 55 8.96 -0.35 -3.76
C VAL A 55 9.82 -1.08 -4.76
N ALA A 56 11.12 -1.23 -4.44
CA ALA A 56 11.97 -2.13 -5.20
C ALA A 56 11.16 -3.42 -5.37
N PRO A 57 11.04 -3.97 -6.59
CA PRO A 57 10.38 -5.25 -6.75
C PRO A 57 11.02 -6.15 -5.71
N VAL A 58 10.20 -6.76 -4.85
CA VAL A 58 10.67 -7.79 -3.93
C VAL A 58 11.39 -8.76 -4.84
N SER A 59 12.72 -8.75 -4.77
CA SER A 59 13.58 -9.41 -5.74
C SER A 59 13.05 -10.83 -5.90
N GLY A 60 12.77 -11.19 -7.16
CA GLY A 60 11.87 -12.27 -7.57
C GLY A 60 11.70 -13.38 -6.56
N GLU A 61 10.44 -13.71 -6.28
CA GLU A 61 10.07 -15.05 -5.80
C GLU A 61 10.29 -16.03 -6.98
N VAL A 62 11.56 -16.19 -7.37
CA VAL A 62 12.05 -17.40 -8.00
C VAL A 62 11.81 -18.43 -6.93
N VAL A 63 10.78 -19.25 -7.12
CA VAL A 63 10.51 -20.41 -6.29
C VAL A 63 11.76 -21.28 -6.37
N SER A 64 12.67 -21.11 -5.41
CA SER A 64 13.89 -21.90 -5.34
C SER A 64 13.52 -23.35 -5.12
N ASP A 65 14.07 -24.24 -5.95
CA ASP A 65 13.95 -25.70 -5.84
C ASP A 65 14.86 -26.23 -4.72
N ASP A 66 14.78 -25.59 -3.55
CA ASP A 66 15.50 -26.00 -2.36
C ASP A 66 14.75 -27.19 -1.72
N PRO A 67 15.39 -28.36 -1.58
CA PRO A 67 14.76 -29.54 -0.97
C PRO A 67 14.38 -29.32 0.51
N ASN A 68 14.90 -28.28 1.17
CA ASN A 68 14.51 -27.87 2.52
C ASN A 68 13.49 -26.72 2.56
N ARG A 69 12.92 -26.31 1.43
CA ARG A 69 11.87 -25.27 1.42
C ARG A 69 10.63 -25.76 2.17
N GLY A 70 10.01 -24.85 2.92
CA GLY A 70 8.70 -25.10 3.53
C GLY A 70 7.64 -25.50 2.49
N ALA A 71 6.65 -26.29 2.93
CA ALA A 71 5.62 -26.83 2.04
C ALA A 71 4.88 -25.74 1.25
N LEU A 72 4.59 -26.03 -0.02
CA LEU A 72 3.75 -25.18 -0.88
C LEU A 72 2.34 -25.04 -0.30
N ARG A 73 1.69 -23.90 -0.55
CA ARG A 73 0.28 -23.70 -0.19
C ARG A 73 -0.60 -24.74 -0.90
N ALA A 74 -1.69 -25.16 -0.24
CA ALA A 74 -2.67 -26.05 -0.83
C ALA A 74 -3.24 -25.45 -2.14
N GLY A 75 -3.34 -26.27 -3.19
CA GLY A 75 -3.81 -25.85 -4.51
C GLY A 75 -2.75 -25.19 -5.40
N HIS A 76 -1.47 -25.16 -4.99
CA HIS A 76 -0.40 -24.68 -5.85
C HIS A 76 -0.20 -25.59 -7.06
N PRO A 77 -0.05 -25.05 -8.28
CA PRO A 77 -0.06 -25.84 -9.51
C PRO A 77 1.09 -26.86 -9.61
N LEU A 78 2.26 -26.54 -9.05
CA LEU A 78 3.38 -27.49 -8.94
C LEU A 78 3.03 -28.69 -8.06
N THR A 79 2.32 -28.50 -6.95
CA THR A 79 1.94 -29.60 -6.04
C THR A 79 0.96 -30.55 -6.73
N TRP A 80 0.03 -30.01 -7.51
CA TRP A 80 -0.91 -30.82 -8.29
C TRP A 80 -0.20 -31.65 -9.37
N GLY A 81 0.74 -31.03 -10.10
CA GLY A 81 1.53 -31.76 -11.10
C GLY A 81 2.36 -32.88 -10.50
N LEU A 82 2.92 -32.68 -9.30
CA LEU A 82 3.65 -33.73 -8.60
C LEU A 82 2.75 -34.87 -8.11
N LEU A 83 1.53 -34.59 -7.66
CA LEU A 83 0.60 -35.61 -7.16
C LEU A 83 -0.10 -36.40 -8.28
N THR A 84 -0.41 -35.74 -9.39
CA THR A 84 -1.27 -36.30 -10.43
C THR A 84 -0.53 -36.64 -11.73
N GLY A 85 0.69 -36.13 -11.91
CA GLY A 85 1.44 -36.24 -13.16
C GLY A 85 0.99 -35.29 -14.27
N GLU A 86 -0.06 -34.49 -14.02
CA GLU A 86 -0.70 -33.62 -15.00
C GLU A 86 -0.62 -32.14 -14.59
N PRO A 87 -0.47 -31.19 -15.54
CA PRO A 87 -0.48 -29.76 -15.19
C PRO A 87 -1.81 -29.35 -14.54
N TYR A 88 -1.74 -28.41 -13.58
CA TYR A 88 -2.94 -27.92 -12.88
C TYR A 88 -3.98 -27.40 -13.88
N PRO A 89 -5.26 -27.80 -13.77
CA PRO A 89 -6.29 -27.32 -14.67
C PRO A 89 -6.42 -25.80 -14.51
N GLN A 90 -6.07 -25.09 -15.56
CA GLN A 90 -6.25 -23.63 -15.70
C GLN A 90 -7.76 -23.40 -15.80
N GLY A 91 -8.45 -23.30 -14.67
CA GLY A 91 -9.90 -23.41 -14.63
C GLY A 91 -10.60 -22.42 -15.57
N GLY A 92 -11.66 -22.85 -16.23
CA GLY A 92 -12.71 -21.92 -16.61
C GLY A 92 -13.41 -21.46 -15.33
N CYS A 93 -13.29 -20.19 -14.98
CA CYS A 93 -14.04 -19.59 -13.87
C CYS A 93 -15.54 -19.53 -14.22
N GLN A 94 -16.40 -20.11 -13.37
CA GLN A 94 -17.74 -19.61 -13.06
C GLN A 94 -17.98 -19.78 -11.57
#